data_AF-X1PFM5-F1
#
_entry.id   AF-X1PFM5-F1
#
_cell.length_a   1.000
_cell.length_b   1.000
_cell.length_c   1.000
_cell.angle_alpha   90.00
_cell.angle_beta   90.00
_cell.angle_gamma   90.00
#
_symmetry.space_group_name_H-M   'P 1'
#
loop_
_entity.id
_entity.type
_entity.pdbx_description
1 polymer ?
#
loop_
_entity_poly.entity_id
_entity_poly.type
_entity_poly.pdbx_seq_one_letter_code
_entity_poly.pdbx_strand_id
1 'polypeptide(L)'
;SIIGTGLTADCTGLEIDTEKRLLLQTRPTFGGNIMATIICQTKRPQMSTVRPRVFKKGVPDKRRKGQIIRVDFNKERITSRTRLLDFVEDITETVKLDEADIIVSGGRGLGKPENFRLLEDLAKVMGAALGSSRPPVDEGWIPYSHQVGQTGKTVCPKLYIACGISGSVQHMAGMQTSETIVAINDDPDAP
;
A
#
# COMPACT_ATOMS: atom_id res chain seq x y z
N SER A 1 20.82 5.72 18.71
CA SER A 1 20.19 6.36 17.54
C SER A 1 21.24 7.22 16.87
N ILE A 2 21.61 6.94 15.61
CA ILE A 2 22.77 7.55 14.94
C ILE A 2 22.63 9.08 14.80
N ILE A 3 21.40 9.60 14.73
CA ILE A 3 21.12 11.03 14.52
C ILE A 3 20.34 11.64 15.72
N GLY A 4 19.76 10.82 16.59
CA GLY A 4 19.07 11.30 17.80
C GLY A 4 17.76 12.05 17.58
N THR A 5 17.22 12.06 16.36
CA THR A 5 15.99 12.76 15.95
C THR A 5 14.72 11.87 16.03
N GLY A 6 13.55 12.49 15.89
CA GLY A 6 12.26 11.80 15.82
C GLY A 6 11.95 11.25 14.42
N LEU A 7 11.24 10.12 14.38
CA LEU A 7 10.79 9.46 13.15
C LEU A 7 9.31 9.08 13.29
N THR A 8 8.47 9.55 12.36
CA THR A 8 7.07 9.10 12.28
C THR A 8 6.93 8.10 11.14
N ALA A 9 6.50 6.88 11.47
CA ALA A 9 6.36 5.82 10.48
C ALA A 9 4.98 5.80 9.81
N ASP A 10 4.91 5.32 8.56
CA ASP A 10 3.68 4.99 7.83
C ASP A 10 2.68 6.16 7.75
N CYS A 11 3.18 7.36 7.43
CA CYS A 11 2.36 8.55 7.29
C CYS A 11 1.48 8.47 6.03
N THR A 12 0.23 8.90 6.18
CA THR A 12 -0.75 9.02 5.10
C THR A 12 -1.06 10.48 4.76
N GLY A 13 -0.61 11.43 5.57
CA GLY A 13 -0.75 12.86 5.30
C GLY A 13 0.51 13.61 5.72
N LEU A 14 0.91 14.57 4.90
CA LEU A 14 2.05 15.46 5.16
C LEU A 14 1.63 16.88 4.79
N GLU A 15 1.63 17.76 5.77
CA GLU A 15 1.34 19.17 5.60
C GLU A 15 2.43 20.02 6.24
N ILE A 16 2.59 21.25 5.78
CA ILE A 16 3.54 22.20 6.36
C ILE A 16 2.74 23.29 7.05
N ASP A 17 2.96 23.45 8.36
CA ASP A 17 2.53 24.63 9.08
C ASP A 17 3.39 25.81 8.60
N THR A 18 2.79 26.76 7.87
CA THR A 18 3.50 27.90 7.29
C THR A 18 3.98 28.91 8.31
N GLU A 19 3.34 28.98 9.49
CA GLU A 19 3.73 29.89 10.56
C GLU A 19 4.94 29.33 11.32
N LYS A 20 4.84 28.08 11.77
CA LYS A 20 5.88 27.44 12.60
C LYS A 20 6.96 26.75 11.78
N ARG A 21 6.75 26.61 10.46
CA ARG A 21 7.61 25.86 9.52
C ARG A 21 7.88 24.43 9.99
N LEU A 22 6.86 23.79 10.57
CA LEU A 22 6.91 22.42 11.07
C LEU A 22 6.19 21.48 10.12
N LEU A 23 6.70 20.25 10.01
CA LEU A 23 6.07 19.20 9.23
C LEU A 23 4.99 18.54 10.10
N LEU A 24 3.74 18.68 9.70
CA LEU A 24 2.59 17.99 10.27
C LEU A 24 2.53 16.59 9.64
N GLN A 25 2.78 15.57 10.45
CA GLN A 25 2.88 14.18 9.99
C GLN A 25 1.66 13.41 10.46
N THR A 26 0.68 13.25 9.59
CA THR A 26 -0.56 12.52 9.89
C THR A 26 -0.36 11.04 9.57
N ARG A 27 -0.61 10.19 10.56
CA ARG A 27 -0.58 8.74 10.39
C ARG A 27 -1.80 8.07 11.04
N PRO A 28 -2.27 6.95 10.47
CA PRO A 28 -3.20 6.07 11.16
C PRO A 28 -2.49 5.35 12.32
N THR A 29 -3.20 5.22 13.42
CA THR A 29 -2.86 4.46 14.62
C THR A 29 -4.05 3.60 15.00
N PHE A 30 -3.85 2.57 15.84
CA PHE A 30 -4.90 1.62 16.24
C PHE A 30 -5.64 0.99 15.04
N GLY A 31 -4.87 0.41 14.11
CA GLY A 31 -5.44 -0.31 12.96
C GLY A 31 -6.15 0.57 11.93
N GLY A 32 -6.02 1.90 12.00
CA GLY A 32 -6.69 2.83 11.09
C GLY A 32 -7.83 3.62 11.74
N ASN A 33 -8.25 3.27 12.95
CA ASN A 33 -9.39 3.90 13.61
C ASN A 33 -9.08 5.32 14.13
N ILE A 34 -7.81 5.62 14.41
CA ILE A 34 -7.40 6.92 14.95
C ILE A 34 -6.36 7.55 14.05
N MET A 35 -6.67 8.73 13.54
CA MET A 35 -5.72 9.58 12.81
C MET A 35 -4.99 10.47 13.80
N ALA A 36 -3.66 10.34 13.87
CA ALA A 36 -2.81 11.13 14.76
C ALA A 36 -1.87 12.00 13.95
N THR A 37 -1.87 13.30 14.22
CA THR A 37 -0.93 14.27 13.66
C THR A 37 0.22 14.48 14.63
N ILE A 38 1.41 14.05 14.22
CA ILE A 38 2.63 14.09 15.04
C ILE A 38 3.55 15.19 14.49
N ILE A 39 4.17 15.95 15.40
CA ILE A 39 5.09 17.04 15.04
C ILE A 39 6.43 16.89 15.76
N CYS A 40 7.53 17.11 15.04
CA CYS A 40 8.86 17.14 15.63
C CYS A 40 9.34 18.58 15.82
N GLN A 41 8.98 19.20 16.94
CA GLN A 41 9.21 20.62 17.20
C GLN A 41 10.71 20.95 17.32
N THR A 42 11.46 20.18 18.11
CA THR A 42 12.79 20.56 18.61
C THR A 42 13.96 19.90 17.88
N LYS A 43 13.78 18.71 17.30
CA LYS A 43 14.89 17.93 16.73
C LYS A 43 14.94 18.00 15.20
N ARG A 44 16.14 17.90 14.63
CA ARG A 44 16.38 17.95 13.18
C ARG A 44 17.34 16.83 12.76
N PRO A 45 17.18 16.26 11.54
CA PRO A 45 16.12 16.52 10.56
C PRO A 45 14.76 15.96 11.01
N GLN A 46 13.67 16.54 10.49
CA GLN A 46 12.32 16.00 10.69
C GLN A 46 12.15 14.81 9.73
N MET A 47 12.07 13.59 10.27
CA MET A 47 12.00 12.37 9.46
C MET A 47 10.61 11.75 9.50
N SER A 48 10.15 11.24 8.36
CA SER A 48 8.94 10.43 8.26
C SER A 48 9.12 9.36 7.20
N THR A 49 8.62 8.16 7.47
CA THR A 49 8.34 7.20 6.40
C THR A 49 6.92 7.41 5.93
N VAL A 50 6.74 7.38 4.62
CA VAL A 50 5.47 7.63 3.95
C VAL A 50 4.95 6.31 3.42
N ARG A 51 3.67 6.05 3.65
CA ARG A 51 3.02 4.88 3.07
C ARG A 51 3.10 4.94 1.54
N PRO A 52 3.60 3.89 0.87
CA PRO A 52 3.67 3.87 -0.58
C PRO A 52 2.30 4.20 -1.20
N ARG A 53 2.32 4.91 -2.33
CA ARG A 53 1.15 5.28 -3.16
C ARG A 53 0.13 6.24 -2.54
N VAL A 54 0.30 6.68 -1.30
CA VAL A 54 -0.58 7.72 -0.71
C VAL A 54 -0.52 9.05 -1.47
N PHE A 55 0.66 9.44 -1.95
CA PHE A 55 0.83 10.69 -2.69
C PHE A 55 0.89 10.46 -4.20
N LYS A 56 0.24 11.36 -4.94
CA LYS A 56 0.28 11.37 -6.41
C LYS A 56 1.70 11.65 -6.90
N LYS A 57 2.17 10.86 -7.87
CA LYS A 57 3.44 11.11 -8.56
C LYS A 57 3.36 12.43 -9.33
N GLY A 58 4.40 13.24 -9.26
CA GLY A 58 4.50 14.46 -10.09
C GLY A 58 4.64 14.13 -11.57
N VAL A 59 4.21 15.05 -12.44
CA VAL A 59 4.40 14.92 -13.90
C VAL A 59 5.86 15.22 -14.24
N PRO A 60 6.55 14.36 -15.02
CA PRO A 60 7.92 14.62 -15.45
C PRO A 60 8.00 15.88 -16.31
N ASP A 61 8.80 16.85 -15.87
CA ASP A 61 9.09 18.07 -16.63
C ASP A 61 10.55 18.09 -17.04
N LYS A 62 10.80 17.94 -18.36
CA LYS A 62 12.14 17.91 -18.96
C LYS A 62 12.86 19.27 -18.89
N ARG A 63 12.17 20.36 -18.54
CA ARG A 63 12.78 21.71 -18.44
C ARG A 63 13.46 21.94 -17.10
N ARG A 64 13.15 21.15 -16.07
CA ARG A 64 13.76 21.29 -14.74
C ARG A 64 15.23 20.89 -14.81
N LYS A 65 16.09 21.78 -14.32
CA LYS A 65 17.52 21.53 -14.12
C LYS A 65 17.77 21.30 -12.62
N GLY A 66 18.70 20.41 -12.29
CA GLY A 66 19.13 20.14 -10.93
C GLY A 66 20.63 19.95 -10.85
N GLN A 67 21.21 20.14 -9.67
CA GLN A 67 22.62 19.90 -9.42
C GLN A 67 22.83 18.47 -8.91
N ILE A 68 23.73 17.72 -9.54
CA ILE A 68 24.12 16.39 -9.08
C ILE A 68 25.34 16.54 -8.16
N ILE A 69 25.14 16.33 -6.86
CA ILE A 69 26.22 16.33 -5.85
C ILE A 69 26.63 14.88 -5.60
N ARG A 70 27.83 14.50 -6.05
CA ARG A 70 28.39 13.18 -5.77
C ARG A 70 29.01 13.17 -4.38
N VAL A 71 28.47 12.36 -3.48
CA VAL A 71 29.00 12.16 -2.14
C VAL A 71 29.81 10.86 -2.15
N ASP A 72 31.12 10.97 -1.94
CA ASP A 72 31.99 9.81 -1.80
C ASP A 72 31.89 9.27 -0.37
N PHE A 73 31.55 7.99 -0.21
CA PHE A 73 31.41 7.36 1.09
C PHE A 73 32.48 6.30 1.27
N ASN A 74 33.23 6.40 2.38
CA ASN A 74 34.26 5.42 2.68
C ASN A 74 33.65 4.06 3.02
N LYS A 75 33.72 3.13 2.06
CA LYS A 75 33.21 1.76 2.17
C LYS A 75 33.86 0.96 3.30
N GLU A 76 35.08 1.29 3.70
CA GLU A 76 35.81 0.61 4.78
C GLU A 76 35.16 0.83 6.15
N ARG A 77 34.41 1.92 6.33
CA ARG A 77 33.68 2.20 7.57
C ARG A 77 32.30 1.53 7.63
N ILE A 78 31.86 0.90 6.56
CA ILE A 78 30.55 0.25 6.48
C ILE A 78 30.72 -1.23 6.81
N THR A 79 30.60 -1.56 8.09
CA THR A 79 30.58 -2.95 8.55
C THR A 79 29.15 -3.48 8.53
N SER A 80 28.81 -4.28 7.52
CA SER A 80 27.54 -5.01 7.51
C SER A 80 27.68 -6.26 8.38
N ARG A 81 26.78 -6.42 9.36
CA ARG A 81 26.60 -7.70 10.08
C ARG A 81 25.70 -8.67 9.31
N THR A 82 25.07 -8.21 8.23
CA THR A 82 24.15 -8.99 7.41
C THR A 82 24.90 -9.54 6.20
N ARG A 83 24.82 -10.86 5.98
CA ARG A 83 25.29 -11.54 4.78
C ARG A 83 24.06 -12.00 3.99
N LEU A 84 23.95 -11.54 2.74
CA LEU A 84 22.98 -12.09 1.79
C LEU A 84 23.46 -13.50 1.43
N LEU A 85 22.66 -14.52 1.76
CA LEU A 85 22.98 -15.91 1.47
C LEU A 85 22.47 -16.31 0.08
N ASP A 86 21.19 -16.03 -0.18
CA ASP A 86 20.53 -16.33 -1.44
C ASP A 86 19.36 -15.36 -1.65
N PHE A 87 18.97 -15.13 -2.90
CA PHE A 87 17.81 -14.35 -3.27
C PHE A 87 16.84 -15.28 -4.02
N VAL A 88 15.81 -15.73 -3.32
CA VAL A 88 14.76 -16.54 -3.93
C VAL A 88 13.74 -15.57 -4.55
N GLU A 89 13.79 -15.41 -5.87
CA GLU A 89 12.71 -14.75 -6.59
C GLU A 89 11.48 -15.63 -6.54
N ASP A 90 10.40 -15.12 -5.94
CA ASP A 90 9.13 -15.82 -5.93
C ASP A 90 8.46 -15.66 -7.30
N ILE A 91 8.78 -16.57 -8.22
CA ILE A 91 8.27 -16.59 -9.61
C ILE A 91 6.74 -16.86 -9.62
N THR A 92 6.14 -17.20 -8.47
CA THR A 92 4.69 -17.41 -8.36
C THR A 92 3.87 -16.12 -8.31
N GLU A 93 4.50 -14.94 -8.18
CA GLU A 93 3.81 -13.65 -8.30
C GLU A 93 3.56 -13.25 -9.77
N THR A 94 2.74 -14.04 -10.47
CA THR A 94 2.11 -13.59 -11.72
C THR A 94 1.26 -12.32 -11.50
N VAL A 95 0.96 -11.97 -10.24
CA VAL A 95 0.08 -10.86 -9.89
C VAL A 95 0.73 -9.93 -8.87
N LYS A 96 1.42 -8.92 -9.39
CA LYS A 96 1.90 -7.79 -8.60
C LYS A 96 0.74 -6.84 -8.25
N LEU A 97 -0.05 -7.24 -7.24
CA LEU A 97 -1.13 -6.39 -6.69
C LEU A 97 -0.63 -5.00 -6.29
N ASP A 98 0.59 -4.92 -5.78
CA ASP A 98 1.21 -3.67 -5.32
C ASP A 98 1.69 -2.78 -6.46
N GLU A 99 1.76 -3.28 -7.70
CA GLU A 99 2.13 -2.53 -8.91
C GLU A 99 0.92 -2.22 -9.80
N ALA A 100 -0.19 -2.94 -9.63
CA ALA A 100 -1.37 -2.82 -10.49
C ALA A 100 -2.07 -1.45 -10.42
N ASP A 101 -2.51 -0.99 -11.58
CA ASP A 101 -3.34 0.22 -11.76
C ASP A 101 -4.84 -0.10 -11.60
N ILE A 102 -5.25 -1.33 -11.89
CA ILE A 102 -6.63 -1.81 -11.74
C ILE A 102 -6.57 -3.14 -10.97
N ILE A 103 -7.45 -3.31 -9.99
CA ILE A 103 -7.56 -4.53 -9.20
C ILE A 103 -9.02 -5.02 -9.20
N VAL A 104 -9.21 -6.28 -9.54
CA VAL A 104 -10.49 -6.98 -9.43
C VAL A 104 -10.37 -7.94 -8.25
N SER A 105 -11.15 -7.71 -7.20
CA SER A 105 -11.03 -8.43 -5.94
C SER A 105 -12.28 -9.25 -5.64
N GLY A 106 -12.08 -10.50 -5.24
CA GLY A 106 -13.14 -11.45 -4.90
C GLY A 106 -13.33 -11.65 -3.40
N GLY A 107 -14.57 -11.86 -2.97
CA GLY A 107 -14.90 -12.21 -1.60
C GLY A 107 -15.69 -13.49 -1.46
N ARG A 108 -16.07 -13.79 -0.21
CA ARG A 108 -16.89 -14.96 0.13
C ARG A 108 -18.23 -14.97 -0.61
N GLY A 109 -18.75 -13.80 -1.00
CA GLY A 109 -19.99 -13.67 -1.76
C GLY A 109 -19.96 -14.36 -3.13
N LEU A 110 -18.77 -14.77 -3.62
CA LEU A 110 -18.65 -15.61 -4.81
C LEU A 110 -19.17 -17.04 -4.58
N GLY A 111 -19.26 -17.50 -3.33
CA GLY A 111 -19.86 -18.78 -2.94
C GLY A 111 -19.08 -20.04 -3.30
N LYS A 112 -18.30 -20.04 -4.40
CA LYS A 112 -17.51 -21.18 -4.86
C LYS A 112 -16.18 -20.75 -5.50
N PRO A 113 -15.12 -21.58 -5.44
CA PRO A 113 -13.84 -21.29 -6.07
C PRO A 113 -13.94 -21.18 -7.61
N GLU A 114 -14.83 -21.92 -8.27
CA GLU A 114 -14.93 -21.87 -9.74
C GLU A 114 -15.38 -20.50 -10.25
N ASN A 115 -16.09 -19.73 -9.42
CA ASN A 115 -16.57 -18.39 -9.77
C ASN A 115 -15.43 -17.35 -9.79
N PHE A 116 -14.28 -17.64 -9.19
CA PHE A 116 -13.08 -16.79 -9.34
C PHE A 116 -12.60 -16.72 -10.80
N ARG A 117 -12.93 -17.72 -11.63
CA ARG A 117 -12.61 -17.71 -13.06
C ARG A 117 -13.25 -16.52 -13.78
N LEU A 118 -14.46 -16.11 -13.38
CA LEU A 118 -15.13 -14.93 -13.94
C LEU A 118 -14.34 -13.64 -13.63
N LEU A 119 -13.80 -13.54 -12.42
CA LEU A 119 -12.97 -12.42 -12.03
C LEU A 119 -11.62 -12.44 -12.74
N GLU A 120 -11.05 -13.62 -12.96
CA GLU A 120 -9.83 -13.79 -13.73
C GLU A 120 -10.01 -13.37 -15.20
N ASP A 121 -11.13 -13.76 -15.82
CA ASP A 121 -11.46 -13.37 -17.19
C ASP A 121 -11.68 -11.86 -17.31
N LEU A 122 -12.39 -11.26 -16.35
CA LEU A 122 -12.54 -9.80 -16.26
C LEU A 122 -11.18 -9.11 -16.08
N ALA A 123 -10.33 -9.65 -15.20
CA ALA A 123 -9.01 -9.12 -14.95
C ALA A 123 -8.13 -9.17 -16.21
N LYS A 124 -8.17 -10.27 -16.96
CA LYS A 124 -7.45 -10.41 -18.24
C LYS A 124 -7.90 -9.37 -19.27
N VAL A 125 -9.20 -9.14 -19.41
CA VAL A 125 -9.74 -8.16 -20.38
C VAL A 125 -9.35 -6.73 -20.00
N MET A 126 -9.35 -6.40 -18.70
CA MET A 126 -9.01 -5.07 -18.22
C MET A 126 -7.51 -4.83 -18.02
N GLY A 127 -6.67 -5.88 -18.13
CA GLY A 127 -5.28 -5.83 -17.69
C GLY A 127 -5.14 -5.56 -16.18
N ALA A 128 -6.11 -6.00 -15.40
CA ALA A 128 -6.15 -5.83 -13.96
C ALA A 128 -5.45 -6.98 -13.22
N ALA A 129 -5.05 -6.73 -11.99
CA ALA A 129 -4.59 -7.76 -11.07
C ALA A 129 -5.77 -8.40 -10.34
N LEU A 130 -5.71 -9.72 -10.13
CA LEU A 130 -6.69 -10.46 -9.35
C LEU A 130 -6.35 -10.39 -7.86
N GLY A 131 -7.26 -9.87 -7.05
CA GLY A 131 -7.16 -9.82 -5.60
C GLY A 131 -8.22 -10.68 -4.91
N SER A 132 -8.06 -10.84 -3.60
CA SER A 132 -9.07 -11.48 -2.75
C SER A 132 -9.11 -10.88 -1.36
N SER A 133 -10.29 -10.93 -0.73
CA SER A 133 -10.42 -10.79 0.72
C SER A 133 -9.88 -12.05 1.43
N ARG A 134 -9.80 -12.00 2.75
CA ARG A 134 -9.26 -13.10 3.57
C ARG A 134 -10.10 -14.39 3.54
N PRO A 135 -11.45 -14.38 3.60
CA PRO A 135 -12.20 -15.64 3.69
C PRO A 135 -11.94 -16.63 2.53
N PRO A 136 -11.90 -16.23 1.24
CA PRO A 136 -11.54 -17.15 0.17
C PRO A 136 -10.10 -17.70 0.25
N VAL A 137 -9.17 -16.98 0.89
CA VAL A 137 -7.79 -17.46 1.12
C VAL A 137 -7.78 -18.50 2.24
N ASP A 138 -8.48 -18.23 3.34
CA ASP A 138 -8.62 -19.18 4.45
C ASP A 138 -9.36 -20.47 4.02
N GLU A 139 -10.30 -20.36 3.08
CA GLU A 139 -11.00 -21.49 2.45
C GLU A 139 -10.20 -22.20 1.33
N GLY A 140 -9.00 -21.69 1.02
CA GLY A 140 -8.07 -22.32 0.06
C GLY A 140 -8.44 -22.14 -1.42
N TRP A 141 -9.32 -21.19 -1.75
CA TRP A 141 -9.74 -20.93 -3.13
C TRP A 141 -8.67 -20.18 -3.92
N ILE A 142 -7.90 -19.32 -3.25
CA ILE A 142 -6.86 -18.50 -3.86
C ILE A 142 -5.64 -18.40 -2.94
N PRO A 143 -4.41 -18.33 -3.47
CA PRO A 143 -3.21 -18.20 -2.65
C PRO A 143 -3.17 -16.91 -1.83
N TYR A 144 -2.44 -16.96 -0.70
CA TYR A 144 -2.24 -15.82 0.19
C TYR A 144 -1.60 -14.60 -0.49
N SER A 145 -0.82 -14.80 -1.56
CA SER A 145 -0.21 -13.73 -2.36
C SER A 145 -1.24 -12.76 -2.96
N HIS A 146 -2.50 -13.18 -3.10
CA HIS A 146 -3.60 -12.38 -3.60
C HIS A 146 -4.40 -11.65 -2.53
N GLN A 147 -4.09 -11.86 -1.25
CA GLN A 147 -4.87 -11.29 -0.15
C GLN A 147 -4.68 -9.78 -0.03
N VAL A 148 -5.78 -9.03 -0.03
CA VAL A 148 -5.81 -7.58 0.22
C VAL A 148 -6.42 -7.29 1.60
N GLY A 149 -5.76 -6.42 2.36
CA GLY A 149 -6.21 -5.98 3.68
C GLY A 149 -5.07 -5.70 4.65
N GLN A 150 -5.41 -5.41 5.91
CA GLN A 150 -4.47 -5.06 6.99
C GLN A 150 -3.40 -6.14 7.22
N THR A 151 -3.78 -7.41 7.15
CA THR A 151 -2.86 -8.55 7.29
C THR A 151 -2.31 -9.02 5.95
N GLY A 152 -2.85 -8.54 4.82
CA GLY A 152 -2.42 -8.88 3.46
C GLY A 152 -1.60 -7.76 2.83
N LYS A 153 -1.74 -7.62 1.51
CA LYS A 153 -1.16 -6.52 0.74
C LYS A 153 -2.01 -5.26 0.87
N THR A 154 -1.33 -4.12 0.99
CA THR A 154 -1.96 -2.80 0.95
C THR A 154 -1.80 -2.23 -0.46
N VAL A 155 -2.93 -2.02 -1.12
CA VAL A 155 -2.99 -1.62 -2.52
C VAL A 155 -3.57 -0.21 -2.66
N CYS A 156 -3.16 0.47 -3.71
CA CYS A 156 -3.69 1.77 -4.07
C CYS A 156 -3.76 1.88 -5.60
N PRO A 157 -4.67 1.14 -6.25
CA PRO A 157 -4.95 1.25 -7.67
C PRO A 157 -5.76 2.51 -7.99
N LYS A 158 -5.87 2.81 -9.30
CA LYS A 158 -6.81 3.81 -9.81
C LYS A 158 -8.25 3.29 -9.73
N LEU A 159 -8.45 2.00 -10.00
CA LEU A 159 -9.76 1.35 -9.95
C LEU A 159 -9.67 0.05 -9.14
N TYR A 160 -10.51 -0.06 -8.12
CA TYR A 160 -10.68 -1.27 -7.31
C TYR A 160 -12.11 -1.78 -7.46
N ILE A 161 -12.29 -3.00 -7.93
CA ILE A 161 -13.60 -3.64 -8.08
C ILE A 161 -13.74 -4.71 -6.99
N ALA A 162 -14.65 -4.51 -6.04
CA ALA A 162 -14.94 -5.40 -4.93
C ALA A 162 -16.17 -6.26 -5.23
N CYS A 163 -15.98 -7.53 -5.57
CA CYS A 163 -17.05 -8.47 -5.92
C CYS A 163 -17.37 -9.41 -4.75
N GLY A 164 -18.54 -9.26 -4.13
CA GLY A 164 -18.99 -10.12 -3.03
C GLY A 164 -18.13 -9.97 -1.77
N ILE A 165 -17.65 -8.75 -1.50
CA ILE A 165 -16.83 -8.42 -0.33
C ILE A 165 -17.67 -7.56 0.61
N SER A 166 -17.78 -7.98 1.87
CA SER A 166 -18.56 -7.31 2.91
C SER A 166 -17.89 -6.08 3.55
N GLY A 167 -16.82 -5.54 2.93
CA GLY A 167 -16.11 -4.35 3.41
C GLY A 167 -15.68 -4.32 4.88
N SER A 168 -15.20 -5.43 5.46
CA SER A 168 -14.70 -5.37 6.84
C SER A 168 -13.58 -4.34 7.01
N VAL A 169 -13.49 -3.70 8.18
CA VAL A 169 -12.47 -2.66 8.47
C VAL A 169 -11.06 -3.16 8.15
N GLN A 170 -10.79 -4.45 8.38
CA GLN A 170 -9.51 -5.08 8.06
C GLN A 170 -9.25 -5.13 6.55
N HIS A 171 -10.27 -5.36 5.72
CA HIS A 171 -10.12 -5.31 4.26
C HIS A 171 -9.97 -3.88 3.77
N MET A 172 -10.87 -2.98 4.21
CA MET A 172 -10.84 -1.57 3.83
C MET A 172 -9.51 -0.90 4.17
N ALA A 173 -8.90 -1.23 5.31
CA ALA A 173 -7.59 -0.70 5.69
C ALA A 173 -6.51 -0.88 4.61
N GLY A 174 -6.61 -1.94 3.79
CA GLY A 174 -5.68 -2.25 2.71
C GLY A 174 -6.06 -1.69 1.34
N MET A 175 -7.25 -1.13 1.13
CA MET A 175 -7.73 -0.67 -0.18
C MET A 175 -8.43 0.70 -0.19
N GLN A 176 -8.67 1.31 0.98
CA GLN A 176 -9.33 2.61 1.13
C GLN A 176 -8.61 3.77 0.43
N THR A 177 -7.32 3.61 0.14
CA THR A 177 -6.52 4.62 -0.57
C THR A 177 -6.70 4.56 -2.09
N SER A 178 -7.51 3.64 -2.62
CA SER A 178 -7.81 3.54 -4.05
C SER A 178 -8.54 4.79 -4.55
N GLU A 179 -8.28 5.22 -5.78
CA GLU A 179 -8.90 6.44 -6.34
C GLU A 179 -10.39 6.24 -6.67
N THR A 180 -10.77 5.07 -7.17
CA THR A 180 -12.17 4.70 -7.43
C THR A 180 -12.43 3.29 -6.93
N ILE A 181 -13.51 3.11 -6.16
CA ILE A 181 -13.95 1.83 -5.62
C ILE A 181 -15.32 1.51 -6.20
N VAL A 182 -15.47 0.34 -6.82
CA VAL A 182 -16.74 -0.18 -7.34
C VAL A 182 -17.08 -1.42 -6.53
N ALA A 183 -18.20 -1.42 -5.82
CA ALA A 183 -18.68 -2.57 -5.06
C ALA A 183 -19.83 -3.26 -5.79
N ILE A 184 -19.77 -4.59 -5.88
CA ILE A 184 -20.83 -5.45 -6.41
C ILE A 184 -21.18 -6.43 -5.29
N ASN A 185 -22.31 -6.20 -4.63
CA ASN A 185 -22.79 -7.04 -3.55
C ASN A 185 -24.31 -7.23 -3.66
N ASP A 186 -24.82 -8.35 -3.16
CA ASP A 186 -26.25 -8.63 -3.10
C ASP A 186 -26.91 -7.91 -1.91
N ASP A 187 -26.15 -7.72 -0.83
CA ASP A 187 -26.56 -6.95 0.34
C ASP A 187 -26.33 -5.44 0.12
N PRO A 188 -27.39 -4.60 0.07
CA PRO A 188 -27.26 -3.15 -0.05
C PRO A 188 -26.74 -2.48 1.22
N ASP A 189 -26.80 -3.16 2.37
CA ASP A 189 -26.31 -2.67 3.66
C ASP A 189 -24.87 -3.12 3.94
N ALA A 190 -24.21 -3.76 2.97
CA ALA A 190 -22.81 -4.13 3.08
C ALA A 190 -21.93 -2.87 3.25
N PRO A 191 -21.07 -2.82 4.29
CA PRO A 191 -20.22 -1.67 4.56
C PRO A 191 -19.06 -1.50 3.57
#